data_AF-A0A2H0LTX7-F1
#
_entry.id   AF-A0A2H0LTX7-F1
#
_cell.length_a   1.000
_cell.length_b   1.000
_cell.length_c   1.000
_cell.angle_alpha   90.00
_cell.angle_beta   90.00
_cell.angle_gamma   90.00
#
_symmetry.space_group_name_H-M   'P 1'
#
loop_
_entity.id
_entity.type
_entity.pdbx_description
1 polymer ?
#
loop_
_entity_poly.entity_id
_entity_poly.type
_entity_poly.pdbx_seq_one_letter_code
_entity_poly.pdbx_strand_id
1 'polypeptide(L)' 'KPHPEYGQLPAAKIVLKNGNKTLDPQALREFCYRHLAPYKVPKEFEFLDSLPKTSSGKLKLL' A
#
# COMPACT_ATOMS: atom_id res chain seq x y z
N LYS A 1 -3.97 -8.05 6.79
CA LYS A 1 -4.96 -9.12 7.10
C LYS A 1 -4.23 -10.27 7.81
N PRO A 2 -4.89 -11.04 8.69
CA PRO A 2 -4.26 -12.21 9.31
C PRO A 2 -3.83 -13.22 8.24
N HIS A 3 -2.64 -13.79 8.39
CA HIS A 3 -2.12 -14.84 7.51
C HIS A 3 -1.86 -16.11 8.34
N PRO A 4 -2.32 -17.30 7.89
CA PRO A 4 -2.23 -18.53 8.68
C PRO A 4 -0.80 -18.89 9.10
N GLU A 5 0.18 -18.64 8.23
CA GLU A 5 1.58 -19.02 8.49
C GLU A 5 2.45 -17.89 9.02
N TYR A 6 2.10 -16.62 8.74
CA TYR A 6 2.98 -15.48 8.97
C TYR A 6 2.41 -14.48 9.99
N GLY A 7 1.22 -14.74 10.53
CA GLY A 7 0.49 -13.83 11.40
C GLY A 7 -0.06 -12.62 10.62
N GLN A 8 0.82 -11.81 10.03
CA GLN A 8 0.47 -10.66 9.20
C GLN A 8 1.38 -10.57 7.98
N LEU A 9 0.84 -10.06 6.88
CA LEU A 9 1.60 -9.72 5.68
C LEU A 9 1.58 -8.20 5.45
N PRO A 10 2.68 -7.61 4.93
CA PRO A 10 2.68 -6.21 4.55
C PRO A 10 1.66 -5.92 3.46
N ALA A 11 0.89 -4.86 3.64
CA ALA A 11 -0.06 -4.33 2.65
C ALA A 11 0.12 -2.81 2.54
N ALA A 12 -0.23 -2.26 1.38
CA ALA A 12 -0.08 -0.82 1.13
C ALA A 12 -1.39 -0.22 0.61
N LYS A 13 -1.80 0.90 1.22
CA LYS A 13 -2.87 1.78 0.72
C LYS A 13 -2.22 2.97 0.02
N ILE A 14 -2.63 3.23 -1.21
CA ILE A 14 -1.94 4.15 -2.11
C ILE A 14 -2.94 5.18 -2.63
N VAL A 15 -2.57 6.45 -2.57
CA VAL A 15 -3.26 7.53 -3.28
C VAL A 15 -2.33 8.03 -4.36
N LEU A 16 -2.78 8.02 -5.61
CA LEU A 16 -1.99 8.52 -6.73
C LEU A 16 -2.00 10.05 -6.73
N LYS A 17 -0.83 10.63 -7.02
CA LYS A 17 -0.68 12.08 -7.13
C LYS A 17 -1.24 12.57 -8.48
N ASN A 18 -1.76 13.80 -8.51
CA ASN A 18 -2.05 14.57 -9.73
C ASN A 18 -3.00 13.92 -10.75
N GLY A 19 -4.17 13.42 -10.34
CA GLY A 19 -5.19 12.96 -11.28
C GLY A 19 -4.82 11.72 -12.12
N ASN A 20 -3.67 11.10 -11.84
CA ASN A 20 -3.31 9.80 -12.38
C ASN A 20 -4.37 8.78 -11.94
N LYS A 21 -5.02 8.15 -12.92
CA LYS A 21 -6.10 7.19 -12.66
C LYS A 21 -5.61 5.76 -12.53
N THR A 22 -4.42 5.48 -13.05
CA THR A 22 -3.91 4.10 -13.12
C THR A 22 -2.43 4.06 -12.81
N LEU A 23 -2.03 2.98 -12.14
CA LEU A 23 -0.67 2.54 -11.94
C LEU A 23 -0.71 1.02 -12.12
N ASP A 24 0.28 0.46 -12.82
CA ASP A 24 0.42 -0.99 -12.88
C ASP A 24 0.91 -1.53 -11.53
N PRO A 25 0.12 -2.38 -10.82
CA PRO A 25 0.55 -2.97 -9.56
C PRO A 25 1.78 -3.88 -9.70
N GLN A 26 1.99 -4.49 -10.87
CA GLN A 26 3.15 -5.35 -11.11
C GLN A 26 4.43 -4.51 -11.19
N ALA A 27 4.44 -3.45 -12.01
CA ALA A 27 5.56 -2.51 -12.06
C ALA A 27 5.89 -1.90 -10.69
N LEU A 28 4.87 -1.58 -9.87
CA LEU A 28 5.08 -1.12 -8.49
C LEU A 28 5.71 -2.20 -7.60
N ARG A 29 5.25 -3.44 -7.71
CA ARG A 29 5.83 -4.57 -6.98
C ARG A 29 7.30 -4.78 -7.35
N GLU A 30 7.62 -4.73 -8.64
CA GLU A 30 9.00 -4.84 -9.13
C GLU A 30 9.88 -3.70 -8.63
N PHE A 31 9.35 -2.47 -8.61
CA PHE A 31 10.02 -1.34 -7.97
C PHE A 31 10.31 -1.63 -6.49
N CYS A 32 9.33 -2.11 -5.73
CA CYS A 32 9.56 -2.51 -4.33
C CYS A 32 10.65 -3.58 -4.19
N TYR A 33 10.67 -4.61 -5.04
CA TYR A 33 11.71 -5.66 -4.99
C TYR A 33 13.12 -5.13 -5.29
N ARG A 34 13.25 -4.10 -6.14
CA ARG A 34 14.55 -3.46 -6.40
C ARG A 34 15.08 -2.64 -5.23
N HIS A 35 14.20 -2.19 -4.34
CA HIS A 35 14.55 -1.25 -3.27
C HIS A 35 14.39 -1.82 -1.85
N LEU A 36 13.69 -2.93 -1.67
CA LEU A 36 13.34 -3.51 -0.38
C LEU A 36 13.70 -5.00 -0.35
N ALA A 37 14.02 -5.50 0.85
CA ALA A 37 14.13 -6.94 1.06
C ALA A 37 12.79 -7.64 0.74
N PRO A 38 12.79 -8.88 0.21
CA PRO A 38 11.58 -9.55 -0.27
C PRO A 38 10.43 -9.64 0.74
N TYR A 39 10.74 -9.79 2.03
CA TYR A 39 9.73 -9.87 3.09
C TYR A 39 9.07 -8.51 3.42
N LYS A 40 9.66 -7.39 2.98
CA LYS A 40 9.10 -6.04 3.15
C LYS A 40 8.19 -5.63 1.99
N VAL A 41 8.20 -6.37 0.89
CA VAL A 41 7.42 -6.03 -0.30
C VAL A 41 5.93 -6.31 -0.03
N PRO A 42 5.05 -5.31 -0.22
CA PRO A 42 3.61 -5.49 0.00
C PRO A 42 3.03 -6.62 -0.85
N LYS A 43 2.21 -7.45 -0.19
CA LYS A 43 1.49 -8.56 -0.82
C LYS A 43 0.16 -8.11 -1.42
N GLU A 44 -0.41 -7.04 -0.89
CA GLU A 44 -1.61 -6.39 -1.43
C GLU A 44 -1.39 -4.88 -1.59
N PHE A 45 -1.94 -4.34 -2.69
CA PHE A 45 -2.00 -2.91 -2.98
C PHE A 45 -3.46 -2.50 -3.12
N GLU A 46 -3.88 -1.50 -2.36
CA GLU A 46 -5.23 -0.93 -2.41
C GLU A 46 -5.13 0.54 -2.81
N PHE A 47 -5.73 0.89 -3.94
CA PHE A 47 -5.74 2.27 -4.43
C PHE A 47 -6.97 3.00 -3.89
N LEU A 48 -6.75 4.20 -3.36
CA LEU A 48 -7.76 5.05 -2.76
C LEU A 48 -7.75 6.42 -3.43
N ASP A 49 -8.91 7.08 -3.49
CA ASP A 49 -9.00 8.48 -3.92
C ASP A 49 -8.37 9.44 -2.89
N SER A 50 -8.46 9.10 -1.60
CA SER A 50 -7.86 9.88 -0.53
C SER A 50 -7.53 9.03 0.69
N LEU A 51 -6.53 9.45 1.45
CA LEU A 51 -6.20 8.80 2.73
C LEU A 51 -7.21 9.24 3.80
N PRO A 52 -7.74 8.31 4.61
CA PRO A 52 -8.68 8.64 5.68
C PRO A 52 -7.98 9.50 6.72
N LYS A 53 -8.59 10.64 7.05
CA LYS A 53 -8.08 11.58 8.05
C LYS A 53 -9.04 11.71 9.22
N THR A 54 -8.50 11.97 10.42
CA THR A 54 -9.29 12.40 11.58
C THR A 54 -9.75 13.85 11.42
N SER A 55 -10.65 14.32 12.29
CA SER A 55 -11.11 15.72 12.29
C SER A 55 -9.97 16.74 12.47
N SER A 56 -8.84 16.33 13.08
CA SER A 56 -7.63 17.14 13.22
C SER A 56 -6.64 16.96 12.04
N GLY A 57 -7.03 16.25 10.98
CA GLY A 57 -6.23 16.07 9.76
C GLY A 57 -5.14 14.98 9.82
N LYS A 58 -5.02 14.24 10.93
CA LYS A 58 -4.05 13.14 11.06
C LYS A 58 -4.50 11.92 10.27
N LEU A 59 -3.56 11.08 9.86
CA LEU A 59 -3.89 9.79 9.26
C LEU A 59 -4.68 8.95 10.28
N LYS A 60 -5.87 8.53 9.91
CA LYS A 60 -6.66 7.60 10.70
C LYS A 60 -6.24 6.19 10.29
N LEU A 61 -5.61 5.46 11.21
CA LEU A 61 -5.36 4.04 11.01
C LEU A 61 -6.72 3.33 10.98
N LEU A 62 -6.94 2.54 9.92
CA LEU A 62 -8.12 1.71 9.73
C LEU A 62 -7.96 0.39 10.48
#